data_AF-A0AAU0MVF7-F1
#
_entry.id   AF-A0AAU0MVF7-F1
#
_cell.length_a   1.000
_cell.length_b   1.000
_cell.length_c   1.000
_cell.angle_alpha   90.00
_cell.angle_beta   90.00
_cell.angle_gamma   90.00
#
_symmetry.space_group_name_H-M   'P 1'
#
loop_
_entity.id
_entity.type
_entity.pdbx_description
1 polymer ?
#
loop_
_entity_poly.entity_id
_entity_poly.type
_entity_poly.pdbx_seq_one_letter_code
_entity_poly.pdbx_strand_id
1 'polypeptide(L)'
;MSERVALKRSLSLPATSFYGIGTIVGAGIYALIGKVADETGLSLPYAFLLAGIIAAFTALSYAELSSRYPQSAGSAAYIYQAWQRRWFAQLVGVLVAITGIVSAATIANGFVGYLELFIQVPEYLAITLLLVVLTLIALWGINESALTVTLITLVEVGGLLFVIFVSREAPAVQEWQRVFAFPEMAAWPGLLVGSFLAFYAYIGFEDMVNIAEEVKNPRRTLPWAILIAIGVSTLLYILVAAFAVRTIPIHTLAQSGAPLATMVSNAGYSTQFIGVISMFAVVNGALVQIIMASRLLYGMANKGMAPTLFSRLNARTQTPVVSTLLVAGCILVFALWLPLTILAKITAFIMLIIFSLVNLCLVVIKLRQEPVEAGVTRYPLWCPAAGFLLCAALIAFQLLA
;
A
#
# COMPACT_ATOMS: atom_id res chain seq x y z
N MET A 1 6.95 15.11 38.30
CA MET A 1 6.12 14.78 37.12
C MET A 1 7.07 14.62 35.95
N SER A 2 7.23 13.41 35.41
CA SER A 2 8.02 13.22 34.18
C SER A 2 7.29 13.96 33.06
N GLU A 3 7.88 15.03 32.51
CA GLU A 3 7.44 15.56 31.23
C GLU A 3 7.37 14.40 30.25
N ARG A 4 6.19 14.11 29.71
CA ARG A 4 6.06 13.12 28.65
C ARG A 4 6.76 13.71 27.43
N VAL A 5 7.94 13.19 27.11
CA VAL A 5 8.64 13.51 25.87
C VAL A 5 7.67 13.23 24.72
N ALA A 6 7.20 14.29 24.07
CA ALA A 6 6.26 14.21 22.94
C ALA A 6 7.04 14.28 21.62
N LEU A 7 6.53 13.62 20.57
CA LEU A 7 7.13 13.67 19.24
C LEU A 7 7.14 15.11 18.70
N LYS A 8 8.24 15.48 18.04
CA LYS A 8 8.39 16.82 17.46
C LYS A 8 7.52 16.94 16.22
N ARG A 9 6.53 17.84 16.28
CA ARG A 9 5.66 18.19 15.16
C ARG A 9 6.42 18.96 14.07
N SER A 10 7.03 18.23 13.14
CA SER A 10 7.91 18.78 12.11
C SER A 10 7.32 18.73 10.69
N LEU A 11 6.36 17.84 10.43
CA LEU A 11 5.87 17.57 9.08
C LEU A 11 4.83 18.58 8.62
N SER A 12 5.07 19.17 7.44
CA SER A 12 4.17 20.08 6.74
C SER A 12 3.25 19.31 5.79
N LEU A 13 2.25 19.99 5.21
CA LEU A 13 1.35 19.39 4.22
C LEU A 13 2.10 18.78 3.03
N PRO A 14 3.03 19.48 2.34
CA PRO A 14 3.78 18.88 1.24
C PRO A 14 4.53 17.61 1.65
N ALA A 15 5.26 17.64 2.77
CA ALA A 15 6.01 16.47 3.25
C ALA A 15 5.07 15.30 3.59
N THR A 16 3.93 15.58 4.22
CA THR A 16 2.93 14.55 4.56
C THR A 16 2.28 13.98 3.30
N SER A 17 2.01 14.82 2.29
CA SER A 17 1.47 14.37 1.00
C SER A 17 2.46 13.48 0.25
N PHE A 18 3.75 13.86 0.16
CA PHE A 18 4.77 13.02 -0.45
C PHE A 18 5.04 11.73 0.33
N TYR A 19 5.01 11.78 1.66
CA TYR A 19 5.01 10.56 2.47
C TYR A 19 3.86 9.64 2.05
N GLY A 20 2.63 10.16 1.97
CA GLY A 20 1.46 9.39 1.55
C GLY A 20 1.50 8.88 0.11
N ILE A 21 2.05 9.68 -0.81
CA ILE A 21 2.25 9.23 -2.20
C ILE A 21 3.24 8.07 -2.21
N GLY A 22 4.33 8.10 -1.45
CA GLY A 22 5.31 7.01 -1.44
C GLY A 22 4.81 5.74 -0.79
N THR A 23 3.99 5.86 0.25
CA THR A 23 3.37 4.66 0.86
C THR A 23 2.39 3.98 -0.08
N ILE A 24 1.73 4.73 -0.98
CA ILE A 24 0.88 4.17 -2.05
C ILE A 24 1.72 3.68 -3.23
N VAL A 25 2.60 4.54 -3.75
CA VAL A 25 3.48 4.34 -4.91
C VAL A 25 4.67 3.45 -4.51
N GLY A 26 4.35 2.23 -4.09
CA GLY A 26 5.33 1.19 -3.76
C GLY A 26 5.36 0.09 -4.82
N ALA A 27 5.80 -1.09 -4.40
CA ALA A 27 5.98 -2.25 -5.29
C ALA A 27 4.73 -2.68 -6.07
N GLY A 28 3.53 -2.26 -5.65
CA GLY A 28 2.27 -2.60 -6.31
C GLY A 28 2.27 -2.25 -7.79
N ILE A 29 2.42 -0.97 -8.15
CA ILE A 29 2.44 -0.58 -9.58
C ILE A 29 3.66 -1.13 -10.31
N TYR A 30 4.80 -1.25 -9.61
CA TYR A 30 6.06 -1.71 -10.20
C TYR A 30 6.04 -3.19 -10.58
N ALA A 31 5.40 -4.05 -9.78
CA ALA A 31 5.43 -5.50 -10.00
C ALA A 31 4.10 -6.08 -10.52
N LEU A 32 2.94 -5.50 -10.15
CA LEU A 32 1.64 -6.11 -10.45
C LEU A 32 1.00 -5.60 -11.73
N ILE A 33 1.43 -4.48 -12.31
CA ILE A 33 0.74 -3.91 -13.49
C ILE A 33 0.59 -4.92 -14.63
N GLY A 34 1.59 -5.77 -14.86
CA GLY A 34 1.49 -6.84 -15.85
C GLY A 34 0.50 -7.93 -15.48
N LYS A 35 0.44 -8.33 -14.21
CA LYS A 35 -0.54 -9.31 -13.72
C LYS A 35 -1.97 -8.77 -13.72
N VAL A 36 -2.16 -7.48 -13.47
CA VAL A 36 -3.46 -6.82 -13.64
C VAL A 36 -3.85 -6.80 -15.13
N ALA A 37 -2.89 -6.51 -16.02
CA ALA A 37 -3.14 -6.50 -17.47
C ALA A 37 -3.57 -7.87 -18.01
N ASP A 38 -3.06 -8.96 -17.43
CA ASP A 38 -3.44 -10.34 -17.76
C ASP A 38 -4.95 -10.58 -17.51
N GLU A 39 -5.47 -10.08 -16.39
CA GLU A 39 -6.88 -10.21 -16.01
C GLU A 39 -7.79 -9.24 -16.79
N THR A 40 -7.31 -8.02 -17.09
CA THR A 40 -8.15 -6.94 -17.63
C THR A 40 -8.03 -6.72 -19.14
N GLY A 41 -6.98 -7.24 -19.76
CA GLY A 41 -6.63 -6.91 -21.14
C GLY A 41 -6.50 -5.40 -21.37
N LEU A 42 -7.15 -4.90 -22.42
CA LEU A 42 -7.13 -3.48 -22.78
C LEU A 42 -7.79 -2.57 -21.73
N SER A 43 -8.61 -3.12 -20.84
CA SER A 43 -9.31 -2.36 -19.79
C SER A 43 -8.43 -2.03 -18.57
N LEU A 44 -7.11 -2.26 -18.64
CA LEU A 44 -6.16 -1.99 -17.56
C LEU A 44 -6.28 -0.58 -16.93
N PRO A 45 -6.41 0.53 -17.70
CA PRO A 45 -6.57 1.86 -17.10
C PRO A 45 -7.85 1.98 -16.28
N TYR A 46 -8.94 1.34 -16.73
CA TYR A 46 -10.21 1.31 -16.01
C TYR A 46 -10.12 0.49 -14.72
N ALA A 47 -9.28 -0.55 -14.69
CA ALA A 47 -9.07 -1.36 -13.49
C ALA A 47 -8.43 -0.54 -12.37
N PHE A 48 -7.38 0.22 -12.70
CA PHE A 48 -6.76 1.15 -11.76
C PHE A 48 -7.67 2.31 -11.39
N LEU A 49 -8.50 2.82 -12.30
CA LEU A 49 -9.49 3.84 -12.00
C LEU A 49 -10.55 3.32 -11.02
N LEU A 50 -11.10 2.13 -11.26
CA LEU A 50 -12.12 1.53 -10.39
C LEU A 50 -11.54 1.25 -9.00
N ALA A 51 -10.36 0.64 -8.92
CA ALA A 51 -9.65 0.44 -7.66
C ALA A 51 -9.39 1.76 -6.92
N GLY A 52 -8.98 2.82 -7.63
CA GLY A 52 -8.76 4.15 -7.08
C GLY A 52 -10.04 4.80 -6.55
N ILE A 53 -11.18 4.63 -7.24
CA ILE A 53 -12.50 5.12 -6.77
C ILE A 53 -12.89 4.41 -5.47
N ILE A 54 -12.75 3.08 -5.40
CA ILE A 54 -13.06 2.30 -4.19
C ILE A 54 -12.16 2.75 -3.03
N ALA A 55 -10.86 2.92 -3.28
CA ALA A 55 -9.91 3.42 -2.30
C ALA A 55 -10.25 4.86 -1.85
N ALA A 56 -10.65 5.74 -2.77
CA ALA A 56 -10.99 7.14 -2.48
C ALA A 56 -12.16 7.29 -1.50
N PHE A 57 -13.19 6.46 -1.60
CA PHE A 57 -14.28 6.46 -0.62
C PHE A 57 -13.81 6.09 0.79
N THR A 58 -12.90 5.13 0.89
CA THR A 58 -12.29 4.79 2.18
C THR A 58 -11.33 5.88 2.65
N ALA A 59 -10.59 6.50 1.74
CA ALA A 59 -9.68 7.61 2.03
C ALA A 59 -10.43 8.82 2.60
N LEU A 60 -11.65 9.12 2.13
CA LEU A 60 -12.54 10.12 2.75
C LEU A 60 -12.88 9.76 4.20
N SER A 61 -13.16 8.48 4.47
CA SER A 61 -13.42 8.00 5.83
C SER A 61 -12.18 8.16 6.73
N TYR A 62 -11.00 7.78 6.24
CA TYR A 62 -9.73 8.00 6.95
C TYR A 62 -9.42 9.48 7.15
N ALA A 63 -9.69 10.32 6.17
CA ALA A 63 -9.50 11.77 6.28
C ALA A 63 -10.33 12.34 7.43
N GLU A 64 -11.62 12.01 7.54
CA GLU A 64 -12.46 12.45 8.67
C GLU A 64 -12.02 11.81 10.00
N LEU A 65 -11.72 10.50 10.03
CA LEU A 65 -11.29 9.81 11.25
C LEU A 65 -9.94 10.32 11.79
N SER A 66 -8.98 10.57 10.91
CA SER A 66 -7.67 11.17 11.25
C SER A 66 -7.80 12.57 11.84
N SER A 67 -8.82 13.31 11.41
CA SER A 67 -9.11 14.65 11.89
C SER A 67 -9.79 14.62 13.26
N ARG A 68 -10.72 13.66 13.45
CA ARG A 68 -11.42 13.42 14.72
C ARG A 68 -10.47 12.89 15.80
N TYR A 69 -9.64 11.89 15.47
CA TYR A 69 -8.76 11.20 16.41
C TYR A 69 -7.32 11.20 15.88
N PRO A 70 -6.59 12.34 15.99
CA PRO A 70 -5.23 12.50 15.48
C PRO A 70 -4.20 11.85 16.43
N GLN A 71 -4.26 10.52 16.55
CA GLN A 71 -3.36 9.72 17.39
C GLN A 71 -2.71 8.62 16.54
N SER A 72 -1.46 8.29 16.85
CA SER A 72 -0.67 7.28 16.13
C SER A 72 -1.07 5.85 16.47
N ALA A 73 -2.31 5.46 16.13
CA ALA A 73 -2.85 4.15 16.48
C ALA A 73 -3.72 3.48 15.38
N GLY A 74 -3.78 4.11 14.20
CA GLY A 74 -4.30 3.52 12.96
C GLY A 74 -5.75 3.00 13.03
N SER A 75 -6.05 2.04 12.15
CA SER A 75 -7.40 1.45 12.01
C SER A 75 -7.91 0.80 13.30
N ALA A 76 -7.06 0.07 14.03
CA ALA A 76 -7.44 -0.60 15.28
C ALA A 76 -7.98 0.39 16.34
N ALA A 77 -7.39 1.59 16.44
CA ALA A 77 -7.88 2.61 17.35
C ALA A 77 -9.24 3.17 16.94
N TYR A 78 -9.49 3.36 15.65
CA TYR A 78 -10.80 3.80 15.17
C TYR A 78 -11.89 2.79 15.50
N ILE A 79 -11.62 1.50 15.28
CA ILE A 79 -12.54 0.42 15.64
C ILE A 79 -12.82 0.42 17.16
N TYR A 80 -11.79 0.66 17.98
CA TYR A 80 -11.99 0.81 19.41
C TYR A 80 -12.90 2.00 19.75
N GLN A 81 -12.73 3.16 19.11
CA GLN A 81 -13.60 4.32 19.35
C GLN A 81 -15.05 4.05 18.96
N ALA A 82 -15.28 3.39 17.83
CA ALA A 82 -16.63 3.07 17.37
C ALA A 82 -17.34 2.05 18.25
N TRP A 83 -16.70 0.97 18.72
CA TRP A 83 -17.42 -0.08 19.47
C TRP A 83 -17.08 -0.17 20.95
N GLN A 84 -16.01 0.47 21.42
CA GLN A 84 -15.49 0.38 22.80
C GLN A 84 -15.22 -1.07 23.24
N ARG A 85 -14.99 -1.98 22.29
CA ARG A 85 -14.69 -3.39 22.52
C ARG A 85 -13.24 -3.68 22.20
N ARG A 86 -12.43 -3.97 23.22
CA ARG A 86 -10.98 -4.24 23.09
C ARG A 86 -10.69 -5.40 22.14
N TRP A 87 -11.42 -6.50 22.24
CA TRP A 87 -11.21 -7.69 21.40
C TRP A 87 -11.42 -7.41 19.91
N PHE A 88 -12.32 -6.48 19.56
CA PHE A 88 -12.58 -6.18 18.15
C PHE A 88 -11.47 -5.33 17.53
N ALA A 89 -10.99 -4.33 18.28
CA ALA A 89 -9.80 -3.57 17.91
C ALA A 89 -8.55 -4.46 17.80
N GLN A 90 -8.42 -5.46 18.68
CA GLN A 90 -7.36 -6.46 18.65
C GLN A 90 -7.41 -7.30 17.37
N LEU A 91 -8.59 -7.83 17.03
CA LEU A 91 -8.79 -8.61 15.81
C LEU A 91 -8.33 -7.82 14.58
N VAL A 92 -8.73 -6.54 14.48
CA VAL A 92 -8.30 -5.68 13.38
C VAL A 92 -6.79 -5.40 13.43
N GLY A 93 -6.20 -5.21 14.60
CA GLY A 93 -4.75 -5.08 14.75
C GLY A 93 -3.97 -6.33 14.29
N VAL A 94 -4.50 -7.53 14.57
CA VAL A 94 -3.92 -8.79 14.06
C VAL A 94 -4.07 -8.90 12.55
N LEU A 95 -5.23 -8.54 11.99
CA LEU A 95 -5.42 -8.51 10.54
C LEU A 95 -4.44 -7.55 9.86
N VAL A 96 -4.20 -6.35 10.42
CA VAL A 96 -3.20 -5.40 9.90
C VAL A 96 -1.79 -6.01 9.95
N ALA A 97 -1.42 -6.68 11.05
CA ALA A 97 -0.12 -7.34 11.14
C ALA A 97 0.04 -8.46 10.09
N ILE A 98 -1.00 -9.27 9.87
CA ILE A 98 -1.02 -10.31 8.83
C ILE A 98 -0.91 -9.68 7.44
N THR A 99 -1.65 -8.60 7.16
CA THR A 99 -1.52 -7.84 5.91
C THR A 99 -0.08 -7.39 5.69
N GLY A 100 0.58 -6.83 6.70
CA GLY A 100 1.98 -6.40 6.56
C GLY A 100 2.92 -7.55 6.23
N ILE A 101 2.73 -8.71 6.85
CA ILE A 101 3.51 -9.94 6.55
C ILE A 101 3.29 -10.37 5.09
N VAL A 102 2.03 -10.52 4.66
CA VAL A 102 1.73 -10.98 3.30
C VAL A 102 2.16 -9.94 2.25
N SER A 103 1.98 -8.65 2.54
CA SER A 103 2.41 -7.55 1.66
C SER A 103 3.93 -7.53 1.50
N ALA A 104 4.70 -7.67 2.57
CA ALA A 104 6.16 -7.77 2.49
C ALA A 104 6.61 -8.97 1.63
N ALA A 105 5.90 -10.09 1.69
CA ALA A 105 6.17 -11.25 0.83
C ALA A 105 5.86 -10.96 -0.66
N THR A 106 4.76 -10.26 -0.95
CA THR A 106 4.42 -9.78 -2.31
C THR A 106 5.53 -8.87 -2.85
N ILE A 107 5.98 -7.91 -2.03
CA ILE A 107 7.03 -6.95 -2.38
C ILE A 107 8.35 -7.69 -2.66
N ALA A 108 8.72 -8.66 -1.82
CA ALA A 108 9.93 -9.47 -2.00
C ALA A 108 9.92 -10.29 -3.30
N ASN A 109 8.76 -10.84 -3.71
CA ASN A 109 8.62 -11.49 -5.02
C ASN A 109 8.81 -10.49 -6.17
N GLY A 110 8.21 -9.30 -6.05
CA GLY A 110 8.33 -8.24 -7.06
C GLY A 110 9.77 -7.75 -7.25
N PHE A 111 10.64 -7.90 -6.25
CA PHE A 111 12.07 -7.57 -6.34
C PHE A 111 12.80 -8.37 -7.43
N VAL A 112 12.45 -9.64 -7.59
CA VAL A 112 13.27 -10.62 -8.33
C VAL A 112 13.40 -10.22 -9.79
N GLY A 113 12.28 -9.87 -10.45
CA GLY A 113 12.32 -9.47 -11.85
C GLY A 113 13.14 -8.20 -12.11
N TYR A 114 13.22 -7.28 -11.13
CA TYR A 114 14.06 -6.08 -11.25
C TYR A 114 15.54 -6.38 -10.96
N LEU A 115 15.83 -7.32 -10.07
CA LEU A 115 17.21 -7.77 -9.81
C LEU A 115 17.82 -8.44 -11.05
N GLU A 116 17.02 -9.23 -11.78
CA GLU A 116 17.42 -9.93 -13.01
C GLU A 116 17.88 -9.01 -14.15
N LEU A 117 17.55 -7.72 -14.08
CA LEU A 117 18.08 -6.70 -15.00
C LEU A 117 19.59 -6.48 -14.85
N PHE A 118 20.16 -6.85 -13.70
CA PHE A 118 21.57 -6.67 -13.37
C PHE A 118 22.28 -8.00 -13.22
N ILE A 119 21.69 -8.93 -12.47
CA ILE A 119 22.28 -10.23 -12.15
C ILE A 119 21.21 -11.31 -12.20
N GLN A 120 21.50 -12.40 -12.90
CA GLN A 120 20.63 -13.58 -12.92
C GLN A 120 21.00 -14.49 -11.75
N VAL A 121 20.05 -14.67 -10.83
CA VAL A 121 20.20 -15.55 -9.67
C VAL A 121 18.89 -16.33 -9.47
N PRO A 122 18.94 -17.56 -8.92
CA PRO A 122 17.72 -18.30 -8.64
C PRO A 122 16.77 -17.51 -7.72
N GLU A 123 15.48 -17.51 -8.04
CA GLU A 123 14.44 -16.75 -7.34
C GLU A 123 14.47 -16.95 -5.82
N TYR A 124 14.57 -18.20 -5.36
CA TYR A 124 14.62 -18.53 -3.94
C TYR A 124 15.82 -17.88 -3.23
N LEU A 125 16.95 -17.74 -3.92
CA LEU A 125 18.17 -17.16 -3.38
C LEU A 125 18.07 -15.64 -3.33
N ALA A 126 17.51 -15.01 -4.36
CA ALA A 126 17.24 -13.57 -4.38
C ALA A 126 16.31 -13.15 -3.23
N ILE A 127 15.18 -13.84 -3.06
CA ILE A 127 14.19 -13.58 -2.01
C ILE A 127 14.83 -13.78 -0.63
N THR A 128 15.55 -14.89 -0.43
CA THR A 128 16.18 -15.21 0.86
C THR A 128 17.22 -14.16 1.24
N LEU A 129 18.11 -13.79 0.31
CA LEU A 129 19.15 -12.79 0.58
C LEU A 129 18.56 -11.41 0.87
N LEU A 130 17.56 -10.99 0.08
CA LEU A 130 16.84 -9.74 0.32
C LEU A 130 16.27 -9.75 1.75
N LEU A 131 15.48 -10.76 2.11
CA LEU A 131 14.82 -10.82 3.41
C LEU A 131 15.81 -10.92 4.57
N VAL A 132 16.93 -11.62 4.42
CA VAL A 132 18.00 -11.63 5.43
C VAL A 132 18.56 -10.22 5.63
N VAL A 133 18.88 -9.50 4.55
CA VAL A 133 19.39 -8.12 4.63
C VAL A 133 18.37 -7.20 5.29
N LEU A 134 17.10 -7.23 4.85
CA LEU A 134 16.04 -6.40 5.44
C LEU A 134 15.80 -6.72 6.91
N THR A 135 15.87 -7.99 7.30
CA THR A 135 15.73 -8.42 8.69
C THR A 135 16.88 -7.91 9.55
N LEU A 136 18.12 -7.97 9.06
CA LEU A 136 19.28 -7.42 9.76
C LEU A 136 19.16 -5.90 9.94
N ILE A 137 18.71 -5.18 8.92
CA ILE A 137 18.44 -3.73 8.99
C ILE A 137 17.34 -3.43 10.02
N ALA A 138 16.24 -4.18 9.99
CA ALA A 138 15.15 -4.02 10.96
C ALA A 138 15.60 -4.30 12.40
N LEU A 139 16.45 -5.31 12.60
CA LEU A 139 17.02 -5.64 13.91
C LEU A 139 18.01 -4.59 14.42
N TRP A 140 18.77 -3.95 13.52
CA TRP A 140 19.64 -2.82 13.84
C TRP A 140 18.85 -1.63 14.42
N GLY A 141 17.54 -1.55 14.11
CA GLY A 141 16.66 -0.56 14.70
C GLY A 141 16.73 0.79 14.02
N ILE A 142 16.93 0.78 12.70
CA ILE A 142 16.75 1.99 11.90
C ILE A 142 15.30 2.46 12.08
N ASN A 143 15.15 3.65 12.68
CA ASN A 143 13.88 4.37 12.67
C ASN A 143 13.78 5.07 11.31
N GLU A 144 12.90 4.57 10.46
CA GLU A 144 12.48 5.28 9.25
C GLU A 144 11.96 6.66 9.63
N SER A 145 12.59 7.70 9.11
CA SER A 145 12.09 9.07 9.25
C SER A 145 11.11 9.36 8.12
N ALA A 146 9.99 10.01 8.42
CA ALA A 146 9.04 10.45 7.39
C ALA A 146 9.70 11.31 6.29
N LEU A 147 10.81 11.98 6.59
CA LEU A 147 11.60 12.73 5.60
C LEU A 147 12.34 11.80 4.64
N THR A 148 12.93 10.70 5.13
CA THR A 148 13.59 9.70 4.28
C THR A 148 12.60 9.08 3.31
N VAL A 149 11.42 8.67 3.79
CA VAL A 149 10.33 8.16 2.94
C VAL A 149 9.94 9.21 1.91
N THR A 150 9.76 10.48 2.30
CA THR A 150 9.45 11.57 1.38
C THR A 150 10.49 11.73 0.25
N LEU A 151 11.79 11.61 0.58
CA LEU A 151 12.86 11.69 -0.42
C LEU A 151 12.85 10.51 -1.39
N ILE A 152 12.64 9.30 -0.87
CA ILE A 152 12.50 8.08 -1.69
C ILE A 152 11.28 8.22 -2.61
N THR A 153 10.15 8.72 -2.11
CA THR A 153 8.97 8.98 -2.94
C THR A 153 9.28 9.89 -4.12
N LEU A 154 10.05 10.96 -3.92
CA LEU A 154 10.39 11.89 -5.00
C LEU A 154 11.13 11.17 -6.13
N VAL A 155 12.01 10.22 -5.78
CA VAL A 155 12.72 9.37 -6.73
C VAL A 155 11.76 8.40 -7.42
N GLU A 156 10.85 7.76 -6.68
CA GLU A 156 9.85 6.82 -7.21
C GLU A 156 8.87 7.49 -8.18
N VAL A 157 8.31 8.63 -7.79
CA VAL A 157 7.42 9.43 -8.63
C VAL A 157 8.18 9.94 -9.86
N GLY A 158 9.42 10.38 -9.68
CA GLY A 158 10.31 10.74 -10.79
C GLY A 158 10.53 9.58 -11.75
N GLY A 159 10.73 8.37 -11.24
CA GLY A 159 10.84 7.14 -12.02
C GLY A 159 9.58 6.83 -12.83
N LEU A 160 8.39 6.94 -12.23
CA LEU A 160 7.13 6.76 -12.95
C LEU A 160 6.92 7.83 -14.03
N LEU A 161 7.22 9.09 -13.73
CA LEU A 161 7.15 10.18 -14.71
C LEU A 161 8.13 9.96 -15.86
N PHE A 162 9.33 9.45 -15.58
CA PHE A 162 10.30 9.05 -16.59
C PHE A 162 9.75 7.92 -17.48
N VAL A 163 9.18 6.86 -16.90
CA VAL A 163 8.53 5.76 -17.65
C VAL A 163 7.43 6.30 -18.56
N ILE A 164 6.56 7.17 -18.04
CA ILE A 164 5.48 7.81 -18.82
C ILE A 164 6.06 8.64 -19.97
N PHE A 165 7.09 9.44 -19.71
CA PHE A 165 7.71 10.32 -20.69
C PHE A 165 8.33 9.51 -21.84
N VAL A 166 9.19 8.55 -21.52
CA VAL A 166 9.87 7.68 -22.48
C VAL A 166 8.89 6.81 -23.28
N SER A 167 7.81 6.34 -22.65
CA SER A 167 6.79 5.54 -23.33
C SER A 167 6.01 6.32 -24.41
N ARG A 168 6.10 7.66 -24.45
CA ARG A 168 5.50 8.45 -25.53
C ARG A 168 6.18 8.24 -26.88
N GLU A 169 7.47 7.95 -26.85
CA GLU A 169 8.30 7.76 -28.04
C GLU A 169 8.30 6.31 -28.53
N ALA A 170 7.81 5.38 -27.69
CA ALA A 170 7.74 3.96 -28.01
C ALA A 170 6.76 3.68 -29.16
N PRO A 171 7.04 2.65 -30.00
CA PRO A 171 6.10 2.20 -31.03
C PRO A 171 4.75 1.83 -30.44
N ALA A 172 3.69 2.30 -31.08
CA ALA A 172 2.33 2.02 -30.63
C ALA A 172 1.81 0.68 -31.18
N VAL A 173 1.31 -0.16 -30.28
CA VAL A 173 0.60 -1.40 -30.60
C VAL A 173 -0.91 -1.18 -30.63
N GLN A 174 -1.41 -0.21 -29.85
CA GLN A 174 -2.82 0.17 -29.79
C GLN A 174 -3.01 1.68 -29.97
N GLU A 175 -4.08 2.09 -30.63
CA GLU A 175 -4.48 3.48 -30.73
C GLU A 175 -5.11 3.99 -29.43
N TRP A 176 -4.96 5.29 -29.14
CA TRP A 176 -5.56 5.91 -27.95
C TRP A 176 -7.08 5.71 -27.86
N GLN A 177 -7.76 5.68 -29.02
CA GLN A 177 -9.19 5.43 -29.11
C GLN A 177 -9.56 4.04 -28.58
N ARG A 178 -8.71 3.03 -28.79
CA ARG A 178 -8.91 1.67 -28.26
C ARG A 178 -8.54 1.56 -26.78
N VAL A 179 -7.48 2.25 -26.35
CA VAL A 179 -7.04 2.26 -24.93
C VAL A 179 -8.12 2.84 -24.02
N PHE A 180 -8.83 3.88 -24.48
CA PHE A 180 -9.93 4.52 -23.75
C PHE A 180 -11.31 4.19 -24.32
N ALA A 181 -11.43 3.09 -25.07
CA ALA A 181 -12.74 2.58 -25.44
C ALA A 181 -13.42 2.04 -24.17
N PHE A 182 -14.71 2.34 -24.00
CA PHE A 182 -15.48 1.79 -22.90
C PHE A 182 -15.47 0.25 -22.98
N PRO A 183 -15.18 -0.47 -21.88
CA PRO A 183 -15.14 -1.92 -21.88
C PRO A 183 -16.48 -2.53 -22.30
N GLU A 184 -16.44 -3.43 -23.28
CA GLU A 184 -17.60 -4.24 -23.67
C GLU A 184 -18.07 -5.11 -22.50
N MET A 185 -19.35 -5.50 -22.46
CA MET A 185 -19.92 -6.31 -21.38
C MET A 185 -19.11 -7.59 -21.09
N ALA A 186 -18.55 -8.23 -22.12
CA ALA A 186 -17.72 -9.42 -21.97
C ALA A 186 -16.42 -9.18 -21.18
N ALA A 187 -15.90 -7.95 -21.14
CA ALA A 187 -14.68 -7.58 -20.43
C ALA A 187 -14.92 -7.24 -18.95
N TRP A 188 -16.18 -7.08 -18.51
CA TRP A 188 -16.49 -6.67 -17.13
C TRP A 188 -16.03 -7.66 -16.05
N PRO A 189 -16.15 -8.99 -16.21
CA PRO A 189 -15.64 -9.93 -15.23
C PRO A 189 -14.12 -9.76 -15.02
N GLY A 190 -13.34 -9.71 -16.10
CA GLY A 190 -11.89 -9.49 -16.05
C GLY A 190 -11.53 -8.12 -15.48
N LEU A 191 -12.28 -7.08 -15.84
CA LEU A 191 -12.13 -5.74 -15.25
C LEU A 191 -12.29 -5.77 -13.72
N LEU A 192 -13.30 -6.47 -13.20
CA LEU A 192 -13.54 -6.57 -11.76
C LEU A 192 -12.47 -7.39 -11.03
N VAL A 193 -12.06 -8.54 -11.58
CA VAL A 193 -10.95 -9.35 -11.03
C VAL A 193 -9.64 -8.56 -11.02
N GLY A 194 -9.31 -7.90 -12.13
CA GLY A 194 -8.10 -7.08 -12.18
C GLY A 194 -8.19 -5.82 -11.33
N SER A 195 -9.38 -5.23 -11.14
CA SER A 195 -9.56 -4.11 -10.19
C SER A 195 -9.31 -4.55 -8.75
N PHE A 196 -9.73 -5.76 -8.39
CA PHE A 196 -9.41 -6.36 -7.10
C PHE A 196 -7.90 -6.56 -6.92
N LEU A 197 -7.20 -7.03 -7.96
CA LEU A 197 -5.74 -7.15 -7.92
C LEU A 197 -5.05 -5.78 -7.88
N ALA A 198 -5.51 -4.81 -8.69
CA ALA A 198 -5.00 -3.44 -8.75
C ALA A 198 -5.22 -2.68 -7.43
N PHE A 199 -6.23 -3.05 -6.66
CA PHE A 199 -6.48 -2.49 -5.33
C PHE A 199 -5.28 -2.62 -4.41
N TYR A 200 -4.46 -3.66 -4.56
CA TYR A 200 -3.20 -3.80 -3.83
C TYR A 200 -2.29 -2.56 -3.98
N ALA A 201 -2.24 -1.96 -5.17
CA ALA A 201 -1.39 -0.79 -5.43
C ALA A 201 -1.87 0.49 -4.72
N TYR A 202 -3.08 0.48 -4.15
CA TYR A 202 -3.65 1.60 -3.38
C TYR A 202 -3.51 1.43 -1.86
N ILE A 203 -2.99 0.29 -1.39
CA ILE A 203 -2.69 0.06 0.03
C ILE A 203 -1.51 0.96 0.42
N GLY A 204 -1.65 1.71 1.51
CA GLY A 204 -0.58 2.53 2.10
C GLY A 204 -1.01 3.94 2.52
N PHE A 205 -2.13 4.48 2.04
CA PHE A 205 -2.62 5.79 2.52
C PHE A 205 -3.06 5.73 3.99
N GLU A 206 -3.49 4.56 4.45
CA GLU A 206 -3.85 4.28 5.83
C GLU A 206 -2.66 4.33 6.78
N ASP A 207 -1.42 4.21 6.30
CA ASP A 207 -0.23 4.33 7.13
C ASP A 207 0.09 5.79 7.49
N MET A 208 -0.50 6.75 6.77
CA MET A 208 -0.31 8.18 7.03
C MET A 208 -0.82 8.60 8.41
N VAL A 209 -1.79 7.88 8.99
CA VAL A 209 -2.28 8.17 10.34
C VAL A 209 -1.31 7.74 11.45
N ASN A 210 -0.32 6.91 11.14
CA ASN A 210 0.70 6.51 12.12
C ASN A 210 1.70 7.64 12.41
N ILE A 211 1.87 8.60 11.49
CA ILE A 211 2.72 9.79 11.68
C ILE A 211 1.94 11.00 12.19
N ALA A 212 0.68 10.83 12.62
CA ALA A 212 -0.19 11.94 13.03
C ALA A 212 0.42 12.83 14.13
N GLU A 213 1.20 12.24 15.04
CA GLU A 213 1.87 12.95 16.13
C GLU A 213 3.08 13.80 15.68
N GLU A 214 3.63 13.53 14.50
CA GLU A 214 4.75 14.27 13.89
C GLU A 214 4.28 15.40 12.96
N VAL A 215 2.98 15.45 12.63
CA VAL A 215 2.39 16.46 11.76
C VAL A 215 2.11 17.75 12.51
N LYS A 216 2.44 18.90 11.92
CA LYS A 216 2.23 20.24 12.53
C LYS A 216 0.78 20.49 12.95
N ASN A 217 -0.16 20.26 12.02
CA ASN A 217 -1.59 20.48 12.21
C ASN A 217 -2.40 19.24 11.73
N PRO A 218 -2.36 18.11 12.46
CA PRO A 218 -2.87 16.84 11.94
C PRO A 218 -4.34 16.91 11.53
N ARG A 219 -5.17 17.66 12.26
CA ARG A 219 -6.60 17.84 11.96
C ARG A 219 -6.90 18.41 10.58
N ARG A 220 -6.03 19.27 10.04
CA ARG A 220 -6.20 19.88 8.72
C ARG A 220 -5.26 19.25 7.69
N THR A 221 -4.05 18.91 8.09
CA THR A 221 -3.02 18.41 7.19
C THR A 221 -3.27 16.97 6.75
N LEU A 222 -3.63 16.05 7.67
CA LEU A 222 -3.85 14.64 7.30
C LEU A 222 -4.99 14.46 6.29
N PRO A 223 -6.17 15.10 6.45
CA PRO A 223 -7.25 14.97 5.47
C PRO A 223 -6.83 15.36 4.05
N TRP A 224 -6.16 16.51 3.91
CA TRP A 224 -5.68 16.97 2.61
C TRP A 224 -4.56 16.10 2.06
N ALA A 225 -3.62 15.67 2.92
CA ALA A 225 -2.51 14.83 2.50
C ALA A 225 -3.01 13.47 1.97
N ILE A 226 -3.96 12.83 2.65
CA ILE A 226 -4.58 11.56 2.22
C ILE A 226 -5.26 11.71 0.85
N LEU A 227 -6.05 12.77 0.66
CA LEU A 227 -6.75 13.00 -0.61
C LEU A 227 -5.79 13.33 -1.76
N ILE A 228 -4.75 14.12 -1.50
CA ILE A 228 -3.70 14.41 -2.49
C ILE A 228 -2.98 13.12 -2.86
N ALA A 229 -2.62 12.29 -1.87
CA ALA A 229 -1.91 11.03 -2.11
C ALA A 229 -2.71 10.09 -3.01
N ILE A 230 -3.99 9.88 -2.72
CA ILE A 230 -4.87 9.06 -3.55
C ILE A 230 -5.08 9.65 -4.94
N GLY A 231 -5.35 10.95 -5.04
CA GLY A 231 -5.59 11.62 -6.33
C GLY A 231 -4.39 11.57 -7.25
N VAL A 232 -3.20 11.91 -6.73
CA VAL A 232 -1.95 11.89 -7.51
C VAL A 232 -1.58 10.46 -7.90
N SER A 233 -1.66 9.49 -6.98
CA SER A 233 -1.32 8.10 -7.28
C SER A 233 -2.28 7.49 -8.31
N THR A 234 -3.59 7.77 -8.20
CA THR A 234 -4.59 7.33 -9.18
C THR A 234 -4.27 7.86 -10.57
N LEU A 235 -3.95 9.15 -10.67
CA LEU A 235 -3.59 9.77 -11.94
C LEU A 235 -2.32 9.12 -12.53
N LEU A 236 -1.27 8.94 -11.72
CA LEU A 236 -0.05 8.28 -12.16
C LEU A 236 -0.32 6.85 -12.65
N TYR A 237 -1.10 6.06 -11.91
CA TYR A 237 -1.39 4.68 -12.26
C TYR A 237 -2.19 4.56 -13.55
N ILE A 238 -3.21 5.40 -13.75
CA ILE A 238 -3.99 5.42 -15.00
C ILE A 238 -3.09 5.79 -16.18
N LEU A 239 -2.19 6.77 -16.01
CA LEU A 239 -1.25 7.16 -17.07
C LEU A 239 -0.29 6.02 -17.40
N VAL A 240 0.35 5.41 -16.40
CA VAL A 240 1.27 4.27 -16.61
C VAL A 240 0.52 3.11 -17.27
N ALA A 241 -0.68 2.76 -16.79
CA ALA A 241 -1.53 1.72 -17.37
C ALA A 241 -1.88 2.00 -18.84
N ALA A 242 -2.27 3.23 -19.15
CA ALA A 242 -2.64 3.62 -20.51
C ALA A 242 -1.43 3.53 -21.47
N PHE A 243 -0.25 3.98 -21.03
CA PHE A 243 0.97 3.82 -21.80
C PHE A 243 1.40 2.35 -21.94
N ALA A 244 1.29 1.54 -20.88
CA ALA A 244 1.64 0.13 -20.92
C ALA A 244 0.84 -0.64 -21.97
N VAL A 245 -0.48 -0.48 -21.98
CA VAL A 245 -1.37 -1.12 -22.96
C VAL A 245 -1.16 -0.56 -24.38
N ARG A 246 -0.83 0.73 -24.48
CA ARG A 246 -0.56 1.36 -25.78
C ARG A 246 0.68 0.80 -26.44
N THR A 247 1.75 0.58 -25.69
CA THR A 247 3.08 0.34 -26.23
C THR A 247 3.49 -1.13 -26.18
N ILE A 248 2.88 -1.95 -25.31
CA ILE A 248 3.25 -3.35 -25.13
C ILE A 248 2.05 -4.27 -25.40
N PRO A 249 2.21 -5.36 -26.16
CA PRO A 249 1.19 -6.41 -26.24
C PRO A 249 0.87 -7.02 -24.86
N ILE A 250 -0.41 -7.22 -24.56
CA ILE A 250 -0.87 -7.68 -23.23
C ILE A 250 -0.15 -8.95 -22.76
N HIS A 251 0.02 -9.95 -23.64
CA HIS A 251 0.69 -11.21 -23.28
C HIS A 251 2.15 -10.99 -22.84
N THR A 252 2.88 -10.09 -23.51
CA THR A 252 4.27 -9.76 -23.18
C THR A 252 4.33 -9.00 -21.85
N LEU A 253 3.38 -8.08 -21.63
CA LEU A 253 3.28 -7.33 -20.39
C LEU A 253 2.95 -8.25 -19.19
N ALA A 254 2.06 -9.23 -19.38
CA ALA A 254 1.65 -10.19 -18.35
C ALA A 254 2.76 -11.17 -17.91
N GLN A 255 3.67 -11.51 -18.84
CA GLN A 255 4.78 -12.41 -18.60
C GLN A 255 6.03 -11.70 -18.06
N SER A 256 6.07 -10.36 -18.12
CA SER A 256 7.21 -9.57 -17.68
C SER A 256 7.40 -9.58 -16.16
N GLY A 257 8.58 -9.99 -15.69
CA GLY A 257 8.99 -9.88 -14.28
C GLY A 257 9.27 -8.44 -13.83
N ALA A 258 9.61 -7.54 -14.76
CA ALA A 258 9.85 -6.12 -14.51
C ALA A 258 9.08 -5.23 -15.51
N PRO A 259 7.73 -5.14 -15.41
CA PRO A 259 6.88 -4.49 -16.42
C PRO A 259 7.28 -3.06 -16.80
N LEU A 260 7.68 -2.23 -15.82
CA LEU A 260 8.08 -0.85 -16.11
C LEU A 260 9.42 -0.77 -16.83
N ALA A 261 10.34 -1.70 -16.55
CA ALA A 261 11.58 -1.84 -17.31
C ALA A 261 11.27 -2.26 -18.76
N THR A 262 10.32 -3.17 -18.96
CA THR A 262 9.86 -3.58 -20.30
C THR A 262 9.31 -2.40 -21.10
N MET A 263 8.57 -1.48 -20.46
CA MET A 263 8.10 -0.24 -21.10
C MET A 263 9.27 0.65 -21.54
N VAL A 264 10.28 0.81 -20.69
CA VAL A 264 11.47 1.62 -20.98
C VAL A 264 12.32 0.99 -22.09
N SER A 265 12.52 -0.33 -22.08
CA SER A 265 13.27 -1.02 -23.14
C SER A 265 12.55 -0.98 -24.48
N ASN A 266 11.21 -1.06 -24.48
CA ASN A 266 10.42 -0.98 -25.71
C ASN A 266 10.52 0.41 -26.38
N ALA A 267 10.82 1.44 -25.61
CA ALA A 267 11.14 2.78 -26.12
C ALA A 267 12.61 2.94 -26.56
N GLY A 268 13.46 1.92 -26.38
CA GLY A 268 14.88 1.96 -26.75
C GLY A 268 15.81 2.56 -25.69
N TYR A 269 15.34 2.75 -24.44
CA TYR A 269 16.14 3.31 -23.36
C TYR A 269 16.71 2.23 -22.42
N SER A 270 17.78 2.58 -21.69
CA SER A 270 18.37 1.69 -20.69
C SER A 270 17.41 1.43 -19.51
N THR A 271 17.25 0.15 -19.17
CA THR A 271 16.38 -0.30 -18.06
C THR A 271 17.04 -0.17 -16.70
N GLN A 272 18.35 0.05 -16.63
CA GLN A 272 19.10 0.08 -15.37
C GLN A 272 18.62 1.19 -14.44
N PHE A 273 18.32 2.37 -14.97
CA PHE A 273 17.85 3.50 -14.15
C PHE A 273 16.53 3.17 -13.43
N ILE A 274 15.53 2.69 -14.17
CA ILE A 274 14.24 2.30 -13.58
C ILE A 274 14.39 1.05 -12.70
N GLY A 275 15.29 0.12 -13.05
CA GLY A 275 15.61 -1.05 -12.24
C GLY A 275 16.10 -0.69 -10.85
N VAL A 276 17.07 0.24 -10.75
CA VAL A 276 17.58 0.74 -9.45
C VAL A 276 16.45 1.39 -8.65
N ILE A 277 15.67 2.29 -9.25
CA ILE A 277 14.54 2.95 -8.57
C ILE A 277 13.56 1.92 -8.01
N SER A 278 13.19 0.93 -8.82
CA SER A 278 12.25 -0.13 -8.44
C SER A 278 12.78 -0.99 -7.30
N MET A 279 14.07 -1.37 -7.34
CA MET A 279 14.71 -2.13 -6.28
C MET A 279 14.74 -1.36 -4.95
N PHE A 280 15.05 -0.06 -4.98
CA PHE A 280 15.02 0.80 -3.80
C PHE A 280 13.60 0.94 -3.24
N ALA A 281 12.60 1.12 -4.10
CA ALA A 281 11.19 1.20 -3.71
C ALA A 281 10.72 -0.08 -3.01
N VAL A 282 11.09 -1.23 -3.56
CA VAL A 282 10.79 -2.55 -3.02
C VAL A 282 11.48 -2.79 -1.68
N VAL A 283 12.76 -2.45 -1.55
CA VAL A 283 13.52 -2.54 -0.29
C VAL A 283 12.86 -1.69 0.80
N ASN A 284 12.53 -0.43 0.50
CA ASN A 284 11.87 0.47 1.43
C ASN A 284 10.49 -0.06 1.84
N GLY A 285 9.65 -0.42 0.86
CA GLY A 285 8.31 -0.94 1.12
C GLY A 285 8.29 -2.20 1.98
N ALA A 286 9.15 -3.18 1.69
CA ALA A 286 9.23 -4.41 2.49
C ALA A 286 9.78 -4.14 3.90
N LEU A 287 10.80 -3.27 4.04
CA LEU A 287 11.36 -2.92 5.34
C LEU A 287 10.31 -2.26 6.25
N VAL A 288 9.54 -1.31 5.71
CA VAL A 288 8.45 -0.64 6.43
C VAL A 288 7.44 -1.66 6.95
N GLN A 289 7.03 -2.62 6.12
CA GLN A 289 6.07 -3.66 6.52
C GLN A 289 6.62 -4.61 7.59
N ILE A 290 7.90 -5.00 7.50
CA ILE A 290 8.57 -5.81 8.53
C ILE A 290 8.57 -5.07 9.87
N ILE A 291 8.97 -3.79 9.87
CA ILE A 291 9.03 -2.97 11.09
C ILE A 291 7.63 -2.77 11.67
N MET A 292 6.65 -2.43 10.84
CA MET A 292 5.25 -2.21 11.24
C MET A 292 4.67 -3.48 11.90
N ALA A 293 4.76 -4.63 11.24
CA ALA A 293 4.21 -5.88 11.76
C ALA A 293 4.87 -6.29 13.08
N SER A 294 6.20 -6.16 13.17
CA SER A 294 6.97 -6.46 14.38
C SER A 294 6.56 -5.59 15.56
N ARG A 295 6.37 -4.28 15.33
CA ARG A 295 5.96 -3.31 16.37
C ARG A 295 4.52 -3.51 16.81
N LEU A 296 3.62 -3.84 15.88
CA LEU A 296 2.24 -4.17 16.22
C LEU A 296 2.18 -5.43 17.10
N LEU A 297 2.88 -6.50 16.75
CA LEU A 297 2.97 -7.71 17.58
C LEU A 297 3.53 -7.42 18.99
N TYR A 298 4.60 -6.63 19.08
CA TYR A 298 5.17 -6.17 20.35
C TYR A 298 4.16 -5.37 21.19
N GLY A 299 3.50 -4.38 20.57
CA GLY A 299 2.48 -3.56 21.23
C GLY A 299 1.28 -4.39 21.70
N MET A 300 0.94 -5.46 20.98
CA MET A 300 -0.10 -6.40 21.39
C MET A 300 0.33 -7.27 22.57
N ALA A 301 1.58 -7.76 22.58
CA ALA A 301 2.14 -8.54 23.69
C ALA A 301 2.17 -7.75 24.99
N ASN A 302 2.56 -6.46 24.94
CA ASN A 302 2.56 -5.56 26.11
C ASN A 302 1.17 -5.32 26.71
N LYS A 303 0.11 -5.53 25.95
CA LYS A 303 -1.28 -5.42 26.42
C LYS A 303 -1.87 -6.79 26.83
N GLY A 304 -1.06 -7.85 26.86
CA GLY A 304 -1.47 -9.21 27.22
C GLY A 304 -2.25 -9.94 26.12
N MET A 305 -2.12 -9.52 24.87
CA MET A 305 -2.97 -9.96 23.74
C MET A 305 -2.23 -10.89 22.77
N ALA A 306 -0.91 -11.03 22.96
CA ALA A 306 -0.06 -11.97 22.23
C ALA A 306 0.91 -12.61 23.24
N PRO A 307 1.53 -13.76 22.93
CA PRO A 307 2.52 -14.40 23.79
C PRO A 307 3.56 -13.42 24.33
N THR A 308 3.87 -13.51 25.63
CA THR A 308 4.85 -12.65 26.33
C THR A 308 6.26 -12.74 25.75
N LEU A 309 6.52 -13.75 24.92
CA LEU A 309 7.76 -13.86 24.15
C LEU A 309 7.97 -12.64 23.24
N PHE A 310 6.90 -12.07 22.68
CA PHE A 310 6.93 -10.93 21.75
C PHE A 310 7.12 -9.57 22.44
N SER A 311 7.02 -9.48 23.78
CA SER A 311 7.25 -8.24 24.52
C SER A 311 8.73 -7.99 24.88
N ARG A 312 9.64 -8.87 24.45
CA ARG A 312 11.07 -8.73 24.75
C ARG A 312 11.74 -7.75 23.77
N LEU A 313 12.34 -6.68 24.32
CA LEU A 313 13.15 -5.73 23.57
C LEU A 313 14.64 -6.01 23.73
N ASN A 314 15.42 -5.72 22.69
CA ASN A 314 16.87 -5.63 22.80
C ASN A 314 17.28 -4.36 23.55
N ALA A 315 18.17 -4.49 24.54
CA ALA A 315 18.61 -3.39 25.38
C ALA A 315 19.39 -2.30 24.62
N ARG A 316 20.07 -2.63 23.50
CA ARG A 316 20.88 -1.66 22.73
C ARG A 316 20.10 -0.95 21.63
N THR A 317 19.32 -1.70 20.86
CA THR A 317 18.61 -1.18 19.67
C THR A 317 17.15 -0.82 19.96
N GLN A 318 16.61 -1.20 21.12
CA GLN A 318 15.20 -1.02 21.49
C GLN A 318 14.22 -1.67 20.48
N THR A 319 14.69 -2.69 19.74
CA THR A 319 13.88 -3.44 18.77
C THR A 319 13.30 -4.74 19.35
N PRO A 320 12.08 -5.13 18.97
CA PRO A 320 11.45 -6.37 19.41
C PRO A 320 11.97 -7.58 18.61
N VAL A 321 13.17 -8.06 18.96
CA VAL A 321 13.93 -9.08 18.18
C VAL A 321 13.10 -10.32 17.86
N VAL A 322 12.39 -10.88 18.85
CA VAL A 322 11.64 -12.12 18.64
C VAL A 322 10.46 -11.92 17.68
N SER A 323 9.77 -10.79 17.80
CA SER A 323 8.69 -10.42 16.90
C SER A 323 9.22 -10.21 15.47
N THR A 324 10.36 -9.55 15.33
CA THR A 324 11.00 -9.34 14.03
C THR A 324 11.43 -10.64 13.36
N LEU A 325 12.06 -11.56 14.11
CA LEU A 325 12.46 -12.86 13.57
C LEU A 325 11.27 -13.74 13.18
N LEU A 326 10.19 -13.73 13.97
CA LEU A 326 8.96 -14.46 13.64
C LEU A 326 8.29 -13.89 12.38
N VAL A 327 8.14 -12.56 12.31
CA VAL A 327 7.60 -11.85 11.14
C VAL A 327 8.42 -12.17 9.89
N ALA A 328 9.75 -12.00 9.96
CA ALA A 328 10.65 -12.31 8.86
C ALA A 328 10.57 -13.77 8.42
N GLY A 329 10.46 -14.71 9.36
CA GLY A 329 10.27 -16.13 9.07
C GLY A 329 8.95 -16.40 8.33
N CYS A 330 7.84 -15.81 8.77
CA CYS A 330 6.56 -15.93 8.08
C CYS A 330 6.61 -15.31 6.67
N ILE A 331 7.23 -14.14 6.52
CA ILE A 331 7.42 -13.47 5.22
C ILE A 331 8.22 -14.37 4.29
N LEU A 332 9.32 -14.96 4.76
CA LEU A 332 10.17 -15.85 3.96
C LEU A 332 9.40 -17.09 3.50
N VAL A 333 8.65 -17.73 4.40
CA VAL A 333 7.83 -18.91 4.04
C VAL A 333 6.80 -18.53 2.97
N PHE A 334 6.05 -17.44 3.17
CA PHE A 334 5.05 -17.01 2.20
C PHE A 334 5.66 -16.58 0.86
N ALA A 335 6.77 -15.85 0.90
CA ALA A 335 7.44 -15.37 -0.32
C ALA A 335 8.01 -16.52 -1.16
N LEU A 336 8.46 -17.61 -0.53
CA LEU A 336 9.01 -18.77 -1.24
C LEU A 336 7.95 -19.77 -1.72
N TRP A 337 6.78 -19.82 -1.08
CA TRP A 337 5.77 -20.86 -1.34
C TRP A 337 4.55 -20.38 -2.11
N LEU A 338 4.26 -19.08 -2.08
CA LEU A 338 3.06 -18.52 -2.72
C LEU A 338 3.46 -17.60 -3.88
N PRO A 339 2.78 -17.71 -5.03
CA PRO A 339 3.05 -16.82 -6.15
C PRO A 339 2.61 -15.39 -5.81
N LEU A 340 3.32 -14.44 -6.42
CA LEU A 340 3.10 -13.00 -6.26
C LEU A 340 1.62 -12.59 -6.37
N THR A 341 0.87 -13.17 -7.33
CA THR A 341 -0.55 -12.84 -7.55
C THR A 341 -1.44 -13.31 -6.39
N ILE A 342 -1.17 -14.48 -5.81
CA ILE A 342 -1.92 -14.99 -4.65
C ILE A 342 -1.62 -14.13 -3.42
N LEU A 343 -0.36 -13.77 -3.19
CA LEU A 343 0.03 -12.89 -2.09
C LEU A 343 -0.66 -11.52 -2.19
N ALA A 344 -0.68 -10.93 -3.39
CA ALA A 344 -1.38 -9.67 -3.66
C ALA A 344 -2.90 -9.81 -3.42
N LYS A 345 -3.53 -10.89 -3.92
CA LYS A 345 -4.96 -11.17 -3.72
C LYS A 345 -5.31 -11.32 -2.24
N ILE A 346 -4.52 -12.06 -1.46
CA ILE A 346 -4.72 -12.22 0.00
C ILE A 346 -4.60 -10.86 0.71
N THR A 347 -3.57 -10.07 0.37
CA THR A 347 -3.35 -8.76 0.98
C THR A 347 -4.53 -7.82 0.69
N ALA A 348 -4.96 -7.73 -0.57
CA ALA A 348 -6.10 -6.93 -0.99
C ALA A 348 -7.40 -7.38 -0.30
N PHE A 349 -7.62 -8.70 -0.18
CA PHE A 349 -8.79 -9.25 0.51
C PHE A 349 -8.87 -8.80 1.96
N ILE A 350 -7.79 -8.97 2.73
CA ILE A 350 -7.75 -8.60 4.15
C ILE A 350 -7.91 -7.08 4.29
N MET A 351 -7.28 -6.29 3.42
CA MET A 351 -7.40 -4.83 3.46
C MET A 351 -8.79 -4.34 3.13
N LEU A 352 -9.48 -4.93 2.15
CA LEU A 352 -10.87 -4.60 1.86
C LEU A 352 -11.79 -4.92 3.05
N ILE A 353 -11.52 -6.00 3.81
CA ILE A 353 -12.23 -6.28 5.07
C ILE A 353 -11.97 -5.16 6.09
N ILE A 354 -10.70 -4.82 6.33
CA ILE A 354 -10.32 -3.75 7.26
C ILE A 354 -10.98 -2.42 6.85
N PHE A 355 -10.94 -2.07 5.57
CA PHE A 355 -11.53 -0.85 5.04
C PHE A 355 -13.06 -0.84 5.13
N SER A 356 -13.71 -1.98 4.89
CA SER A 356 -15.15 -2.13 5.16
C SER A 356 -15.47 -1.81 6.62
N LEU A 357 -14.68 -2.34 7.56
CA LEU A 357 -14.84 -2.08 8.99
C LEU A 357 -14.58 -0.61 9.36
N VAL A 358 -13.57 0.03 8.76
CA VAL A 358 -13.27 1.45 9.00
C VAL A 358 -14.36 2.37 8.44
N ASN A 359 -14.91 2.05 7.27
CA ASN A 359 -16.07 2.76 6.73
C ASN A 359 -17.28 2.63 7.66
N LEU A 360 -17.58 1.41 8.12
CA LEU A 360 -18.67 1.15 9.06
C LEU A 360 -18.44 1.85 10.41
N CYS A 361 -17.19 1.88 10.89
CA CYS A 361 -16.78 2.61 12.08
C CYS A 361 -17.19 4.09 12.00
N LEU A 362 -16.88 4.76 10.89
CA LEU A 362 -17.25 6.16 10.71
C LEU A 362 -18.77 6.35 10.64
N VAL A 363 -19.51 5.43 10.00
CA VAL A 363 -20.99 5.44 10.01
C VAL A 363 -21.50 5.39 11.45
N VAL A 364 -21.03 4.44 12.27
CA VAL A 364 -21.45 4.28 13.68
C VAL A 364 -21.16 5.54 14.50
N ILE A 365 -19.96 6.11 14.37
CA ILE A 365 -19.57 7.34 15.09
C ILE A 365 -20.47 8.52 14.71
N LYS A 366 -20.86 8.63 13.44
CA LYS A 366 -21.73 9.71 12.96
C LYS A 366 -23.17 9.54 13.41
N LEU A 367 -23.67 8.31 13.45
CA LEU A 367 -25.01 8.00 13.95
C LEU A 367 -25.17 8.28 15.45
N ARG A 368 -24.08 8.22 16.23
CA ARG A 368 -24.08 8.60 17.65
C ARG A 368 -24.17 10.10 17.90
N GLN A 369 -24.02 10.93 16.86
CA GLN A 369 -24.07 12.40 16.95
C GLN A 369 -23.10 12.98 18.00
N GLU A 370 -21.94 12.34 18.19
CA GLU A 370 -20.92 12.85 19.13
C GLU A 370 -20.50 14.29 18.77
N PRO A 371 -20.34 15.18 19.77
CA PRO A 371 -19.93 16.56 19.55
C PRO A 371 -18.57 16.57 18.84
N VAL A 372 -18.51 17.28 17.72
CA VAL A 372 -17.31 17.36 16.89
C VAL A 372 -16.56 18.64 17.22
N GLU A 373 -15.28 18.49 17.56
CA GLU A 373 -14.43 19.64 17.85
C GLU A 373 -14.25 20.56 16.63
N ALA A 374 -13.98 21.84 16.90
CA ALA A 374 -13.73 22.83 15.86
C ALA A 374 -12.52 22.43 14.98
N GLY A 375 -12.66 22.60 13.66
CA GLY A 375 -11.60 22.34 12.68
C GLY A 375 -11.49 20.90 12.19
N VAL A 376 -12.44 20.02 12.57
CA VAL A 376 -12.54 18.66 12.02
C VAL A 376 -13.21 18.67 10.64
N THR A 377 -12.59 18.04 9.66
CA THR A 377 -13.19 17.84 8.33
C THR A 377 -14.33 16.83 8.43
N ARG A 378 -15.51 17.18 7.91
CA ARG A 378 -16.69 16.31 7.88
C ARG A 378 -17.11 16.05 6.44
N TYR A 379 -17.28 14.78 6.10
CA TYR A 379 -17.90 14.38 4.85
C TYR A 379 -19.39 14.05 5.09
N PRO A 380 -20.22 13.90 4.06
CA PRO A 380 -21.57 13.37 4.21
C PRO A 380 -21.58 11.91 4.73
N LEU A 381 -22.72 11.44 5.28
CA LEU A 381 -22.86 10.05 5.75
C LEU A 381 -22.87 9.02 4.59
N TRP A 382 -23.33 9.43 3.40
CA TRP A 382 -23.36 8.55 2.25
C TRP A 382 -21.96 8.17 1.75
N CYS A 383 -20.92 8.98 2.03
CA CYS A 383 -19.55 8.68 1.63
C CYS A 383 -19.00 7.40 2.30
N PRO A 384 -18.95 7.28 3.65
CA PRO A 384 -18.53 6.03 4.29
C PRO A 384 -19.48 4.86 4.00
N ALA A 385 -20.78 5.12 3.82
CA ALA A 385 -21.72 4.06 3.42
C ALA A 385 -21.40 3.49 2.03
N ALA A 386 -21.12 4.36 1.05
CA ALA A 386 -20.67 3.96 -0.28
C ALA A 386 -19.32 3.22 -0.22
N GLY A 387 -18.38 3.70 0.60
CA GLY A 387 -17.10 3.01 0.82
C GLY A 387 -17.28 1.59 1.35
N PHE A 388 -18.15 1.39 2.33
CA PHE A 388 -18.51 0.06 2.84
C PHE A 388 -19.13 -0.82 1.75
N LEU A 389 -20.13 -0.32 1.03
CA LEU A 389 -20.82 -1.08 -0.01
C LEU A 389 -19.89 -1.47 -1.16
N LEU A 390 -19.01 -0.57 -1.60
CA LEU A 390 -18.04 -0.83 -2.66
C LEU A 390 -17.00 -1.88 -2.24
N CYS A 391 -16.45 -1.77 -1.03
CA CYS A 391 -15.51 -2.78 -0.52
C CYS A 391 -16.19 -4.14 -0.37
N ALA A 392 -17.40 -4.18 0.21
CA ALA A 392 -18.17 -5.41 0.37
C ALA A 392 -18.56 -6.04 -0.97
N ALA A 393 -18.96 -5.23 -1.97
CA ALA A 393 -19.28 -5.70 -3.30
C ALA A 393 -18.07 -6.33 -3.99
N LEU A 394 -16.89 -5.69 -3.89
CA LEU A 394 -15.67 -6.22 -4.50
C LEU A 394 -15.21 -7.52 -3.81
N ILE A 395 -15.33 -7.62 -2.48
CA ILE A 395 -15.10 -8.87 -1.74
C ILE A 395 -16.07 -9.97 -2.19
N ALA A 396 -17.37 -9.65 -2.25
CA ALA A 396 -18.40 -10.62 -2.63
C ALA A 396 -18.17 -11.13 -4.06
N PHE A 397 -17.84 -10.24 -4.99
CA PHE A 397 -17.49 -10.62 -6.35
C PHE A 397 -16.28 -11.56 -6.38
N GLN A 398 -15.21 -11.24 -5.65
CA GLN A 398 -14.00 -12.07 -5.60
C GLN A 398 -14.23 -13.46 -4.98
N LEU A 399 -15.25 -13.62 -4.13
CA LEU A 399 -15.63 -14.92 -3.56
C LEU A 399 -16.52 -15.75 -4.50
N LEU A 400 -17.17 -15.10 -5.47
CA LEU A 400 -18.11 -15.72 -6.41
C LEU A 400 -17.50 -16.00 -7.79
N ALA A 401 -16.44 -15.28 -8.15
CA ALA A 401 -15.63 -15.49 -9.35
C ALA A 401 -14.58 -16.58 -9.12
#